data_AF-A0A8S1VPG8-F1
#
_entry.id   AF-A0A8S1VPG8-F1
#
_cell.length_a   1.000
_cell.length_b   1.000
_cell.length_c   1.000
_cell.angle_alpha   90.00
_cell.angle_beta   90.00
_cell.angle_gamma   90.00
#
_symmetry.space_group_name_H-M   'P 1'
#
loop_
_entity.id
_entity.type
_entity.pdbx_description
1 polymer ?
#
loop_
_entity_poly.entity_id
_entity_poly.type
_entity_poly.pdbx_seq_one_letter_code
_entity_poly.pdbx_strand_id
1 'polypeptide(L)'
;MSKPAKFIAILYDILEKDSFQTTIRWTKDGKGFQILRIPEFQSNIMEEFFNTQNFQSFLRQLSLYGFKMKKNEKNQKIYNHPLFFQGNYQELHKIQRRKKAKENGEQYFDSISPQLSINNMRNQLEILRKQQQKLLMQMRIQFQIQFLIAKKINAIVDHFKENYTNEQRREVYEKPMHLLFHLIFGHKPEYASNLMEPLYEDLIGQLSPFSEFPCSPIQFAKLF
;
A
#
# COMPACT_ATOMS: atom_id res chain seq x y z
N MET A 1 -28.92 30.63 19.14
CA MET A 1 -29.32 29.56 18.22
C MET A 1 -28.19 28.54 18.12
N SER A 2 -28.49 27.24 18.21
CA SER A 2 -27.46 26.19 18.09
C SER A 2 -26.91 26.16 16.67
N LYS A 3 -25.59 26.02 16.50
CA LYS A 3 -24.95 25.98 15.18
C LYS A 3 -25.04 24.56 14.59
N PRO A 4 -25.27 24.40 13.28
CA PRO A 4 -25.20 23.10 12.62
C PRO A 4 -23.80 22.48 12.71
N ALA A 5 -23.75 21.15 12.71
CA ALA A 5 -22.49 20.43 12.66
C ALA A 5 -21.72 20.81 11.39
N LYS A 6 -20.39 20.99 11.50
CA LYS A 6 -19.54 21.48 10.40
C LYS A 6 -19.75 20.70 9.10
N PHE A 7 -19.81 19.37 9.18
CA PHE A 7 -20.06 18.52 8.01
C PHE A 7 -21.40 18.81 7.32
N ILE A 8 -22.46 19.01 8.10
CA ILE A 8 -23.82 19.28 7.59
C ILE A 8 -23.89 20.65 6.95
N ALA A 9 -23.32 21.66 7.59
CA ALA A 9 -23.25 23.02 7.06
C ALA A 9 -22.53 23.05 5.71
N ILE A 10 -21.31 22.51 5.67
CA ILE A 10 -20.50 22.44 4.44
C ILE A 10 -21.23 21.69 3.33
N LEU A 11 -21.84 20.53 3.63
CA LEU A 11 -22.58 19.75 2.65
C LEU A 11 -23.76 20.54 2.06
N TYR A 12 -24.49 21.27 2.90
CA TYR A 12 -25.58 22.13 2.44
C TYR A 12 -25.06 23.27 1.55
N ASP A 13 -24.00 23.96 1.98
CA ASP A 13 -23.42 25.07 1.23
C ASP A 13 -22.88 24.63 -0.15
N ILE A 14 -22.34 23.41 -0.26
CA ILE A 14 -21.93 22.83 -1.55
C ILE A 14 -23.13 22.59 -2.47
N LEU A 15 -24.25 22.12 -1.92
CA LEU A 15 -25.47 21.81 -2.68
C LEU A 15 -26.21 23.06 -3.17
N GLU A 16 -26.06 24.19 -2.49
CA GLU A 16 -26.61 25.49 -2.90
C GLU A 16 -25.76 26.21 -3.97
N LYS A 17 -24.53 25.75 -4.23
CA LYS A 17 -23.66 26.36 -5.24
C LYS A 17 -23.95 25.81 -6.64
N ASP A 18 -24.35 26.70 -7.54
CA ASP A 18 -24.61 26.36 -8.95
C ASP A 18 -23.40 25.74 -9.67
N SER A 19 -22.19 26.12 -9.27
CA SER A 19 -20.93 25.61 -9.84
C SER A 19 -20.76 24.10 -9.70
N PHE A 20 -21.38 23.47 -8.69
CA PHE A 20 -21.23 22.05 -8.41
C PHE A 20 -22.40 21.19 -8.90
N GLN A 21 -23.44 21.78 -9.51
CA GLN A 21 -24.67 21.05 -9.89
C GLN A 21 -24.43 19.85 -10.84
N THR A 22 -23.38 19.89 -11.66
CA THR A 22 -23.01 18.80 -12.57
C THR A 22 -22.36 17.61 -11.83
N THR A 23 -21.81 17.86 -10.64
CA THR A 23 -21.09 16.88 -9.81
C THR A 23 -21.96 16.38 -8.65
N ILE A 24 -22.60 17.29 -7.91
CA ILE A 24 -23.50 17.02 -6.79
C ILE A 24 -24.66 18.01 -6.81
N ARG A 25 -25.91 17.53 -6.64
CA ARG A 25 -27.09 18.41 -6.65
C ARG A 25 -28.26 17.86 -5.86
N TRP A 26 -29.17 18.74 -5.48
CA TRP A 26 -30.50 18.38 -5.00
C TRP A 26 -31.28 17.54 -6.03
N THR A 27 -32.16 16.67 -5.54
CA THR A 27 -33.19 16.01 -6.35
C THR A 27 -34.26 17.03 -6.77
N LYS A 28 -35.05 16.71 -7.79
CA LYS A 28 -36.08 17.64 -8.32
C LYS A 28 -37.11 18.08 -7.28
N ASP A 29 -37.37 17.24 -6.29
CA ASP A 29 -38.29 17.49 -5.18
C ASP A 29 -37.61 18.15 -3.97
N GLY A 30 -36.30 18.39 -4.01
CA GLY A 30 -35.52 19.05 -2.96
C GLY A 30 -35.33 18.23 -1.67
N LYS A 31 -35.89 17.02 -1.57
CA LYS A 31 -35.91 16.19 -0.34
C LYS A 31 -34.66 15.33 -0.14
N GLY A 32 -33.72 15.40 -1.06
CA GLY A 32 -32.47 14.67 -1.00
C GLY A 32 -31.51 15.16 -2.07
N PHE A 33 -30.34 14.54 -2.14
CA PHE A 33 -29.32 14.91 -3.11
C PHE A 33 -28.71 13.68 -3.77
N GLN A 34 -28.05 13.91 -4.90
CA GLN A 34 -27.41 12.88 -5.70
C GLN A 34 -26.00 13.33 -6.09
N ILE A 35 -25.09 12.36 -6.15
CA ILE A 35 -23.72 12.55 -6.61
C ILE A 35 -23.62 11.92 -7.99
N LEU A 36 -23.46 12.76 -9.01
CA LEU A 36 -23.51 12.38 -10.42
C LEU A 36 -22.15 11.90 -10.93
N ARG A 37 -21.07 12.60 -10.56
CA ARG A 37 -19.71 12.33 -11.06
C ARG A 37 -18.75 12.12 -9.88
N ILE A 38 -18.56 10.87 -9.50
CA ILE A 38 -17.73 10.50 -8.33
C ILE A 38 -16.26 10.94 -8.47
N PRO A 39 -15.58 10.76 -9.62
CA PRO A 39 -14.18 11.18 -9.75
C PRO A 39 -14.00 12.70 -9.55
N GLU A 40 -14.86 13.52 -10.19
CA GLU A 40 -14.85 14.97 -10.03
C GLU A 40 -15.21 15.42 -8.61
N PHE A 41 -16.14 14.71 -7.95
CA PHE A 41 -16.46 14.96 -6.56
C PHE A 41 -15.24 14.72 -5.65
N GLN A 42 -14.46 13.67 -5.93
CA GLN A 42 -13.26 13.35 -5.16
C GLN A 42 -12.11 14.33 -5.41
N SER A 43 -11.87 14.77 -6.65
CA SER A 43 -10.77 15.69 -6.93
C SER A 43 -11.09 17.12 -6.51
N ASN A 44 -12.32 17.59 -6.74
CA ASN A 44 -12.62 19.02 -6.62
C ASN A 44 -13.26 19.34 -5.25
N ILE A 45 -14.24 18.55 -4.82
CA ILE A 45 -15.05 18.89 -3.63
C ILE A 45 -14.45 18.29 -2.35
N MET A 46 -14.00 17.06 -2.42
CA MET A 46 -13.47 16.35 -1.26
C MET A 46 -12.14 16.94 -0.76
N GLU A 47 -11.25 17.34 -1.68
CA GLU A 47 -9.99 18.02 -1.33
C GLU A 47 -10.22 19.43 -0.80
N GLU A 48 -11.10 20.21 -1.44
CA GLU A 48 -11.35 21.62 -1.08
C GLU A 48 -12.13 21.77 0.24
N PHE A 49 -13.16 20.93 0.48
CA PHE A 49 -14.11 21.15 1.58
C PHE A 49 -13.96 20.17 2.75
N PHE A 50 -13.46 18.96 2.50
CA PHE A 50 -13.43 17.87 3.50
C PHE A 50 -12.02 17.37 3.86
N ASN A 51 -10.96 17.95 3.28
CA ASN A 51 -9.54 17.60 3.50
C ASN A 51 -9.26 16.08 3.47
N THR A 52 -9.99 15.33 2.63
CA THR A 52 -9.81 13.87 2.50
C THR A 52 -10.02 13.49 1.05
N GLN A 53 -9.20 12.62 0.48
CA GLN A 53 -9.44 12.11 -0.88
C GLN A 53 -10.36 10.87 -0.89
N ASN A 54 -10.57 10.26 0.27
CA ASN A 54 -11.30 9.00 0.37
C ASN A 54 -12.82 9.23 0.42
N PHE A 55 -13.51 8.91 -0.69
CA PHE A 55 -14.96 9.00 -0.78
C PHE A 55 -15.70 8.16 0.28
N GLN A 56 -15.10 7.06 0.77
CA GLN A 56 -15.71 6.29 1.85
C GLN A 56 -15.78 7.06 3.17
N SER A 57 -14.84 7.97 3.43
CA SER A 57 -14.91 8.84 4.62
C SER A 57 -16.13 9.77 4.54
N PHE A 58 -16.47 10.26 3.36
CA PHE A 58 -17.68 11.05 3.14
C PHE A 58 -18.97 10.23 3.35
N LEU A 59 -19.05 9.03 2.75
CA LEU A 59 -20.19 8.14 2.96
C LEU A 59 -20.37 7.74 4.43
N ARG A 60 -19.26 7.56 5.15
CA ARG A 60 -19.27 7.30 6.59
C ARG A 60 -19.83 8.49 7.36
N GLN A 61 -19.45 9.73 7.02
CA GLN A 61 -20.04 10.91 7.65
C GLN A 61 -21.56 10.95 7.42
N LEU A 62 -22.03 10.74 6.20
CA LEU A 62 -23.47 10.64 5.91
C LEU A 62 -24.18 9.62 6.79
N SER A 63 -23.63 8.40 6.90
CA SER A 63 -24.17 7.35 7.77
C SER A 63 -24.21 7.77 9.25
N LEU A 64 -23.13 8.40 9.74
CA LEU A 64 -23.04 8.88 11.13
C LEU A 64 -24.06 9.98 11.46
N TYR A 65 -24.49 10.77 10.48
CA TYR A 65 -25.57 11.76 10.63
C TYR A 65 -26.95 11.20 10.25
N GLY A 66 -27.06 9.91 9.97
CA GLY A 66 -28.33 9.22 9.75
C GLY A 66 -28.94 9.39 8.35
N PHE A 67 -28.16 9.80 7.36
CA PHE A 67 -28.62 9.84 5.98
C PHE A 67 -28.88 8.43 5.46
N LYS A 68 -29.96 8.27 4.70
CA LYS A 68 -30.33 7.00 4.04
C LYS A 68 -30.05 7.11 2.55
N MET A 69 -29.48 6.04 1.99
CA MET A 69 -29.27 5.92 0.54
C MET A 69 -30.38 5.07 -0.06
N LYS A 70 -31.01 5.58 -1.11
CA LYS A 70 -32.00 4.88 -1.93
C LYS A 70 -31.58 4.93 -3.39
N LYS A 71 -32.05 3.98 -4.19
CA LYS A 71 -31.89 4.01 -5.65
C LYS A 71 -33.20 4.50 -6.27
N ASN A 72 -33.11 5.42 -7.22
CA ASN A 72 -34.26 5.78 -8.04
C ASN A 72 -34.49 4.77 -9.17
N GLU A 73 -35.54 4.97 -9.96
CA GLU A 73 -35.91 4.16 -11.13
C GLU A 73 -34.78 4.05 -12.16
N LYS A 74 -33.89 5.04 -12.22
CA LYS A 74 -32.69 5.07 -13.09
C LYS A 74 -31.45 4.46 -12.44
N ASN A 75 -31.61 3.73 -11.33
CA ASN A 75 -30.54 3.12 -10.54
C ASN A 75 -29.49 4.12 -10.00
N GLN A 76 -29.83 5.42 -9.94
CA GLN A 76 -28.98 6.46 -9.38
C GLN A 76 -29.15 6.50 -7.87
N LYS A 77 -28.04 6.74 -7.15
CA LYS A 77 -28.02 6.82 -5.69
C LYS A 77 -28.49 8.20 -5.22
N ILE A 78 -29.53 8.20 -4.41
CA ILE A 78 -30.09 9.39 -3.76
C ILE A 78 -29.86 9.26 -2.26
N TYR A 79 -29.30 10.29 -1.64
CA TYR A 79 -29.10 10.41 -0.21
C TYR A 79 -30.14 11.38 0.36
N ASN A 80 -30.88 10.96 1.38
CA ASN A 80 -31.90 11.80 2.01
C ASN A 80 -31.81 11.73 3.54
N HIS A 81 -32.28 12.78 4.19
CA HIS A 81 -32.49 12.85 5.63
C HIS A 81 -33.72 13.74 5.90
N PRO A 82 -34.63 13.40 6.84
CA PRO A 82 -35.90 14.13 7.00
C PRO A 82 -35.76 15.64 7.25
N LEU A 83 -34.67 16.04 7.92
CA LEU A 83 -34.38 17.44 8.24
C LEU A 83 -33.41 18.10 7.25
N PHE A 84 -32.92 17.36 6.24
CA PHE A 84 -31.97 17.87 5.26
C PHE A 84 -32.64 17.94 3.88
N PHE A 85 -33.17 19.12 3.56
CA PHE A 85 -33.82 19.41 2.29
C PHE A 85 -33.58 20.86 1.88
N GLN A 86 -33.74 21.14 0.59
CA GLN A 86 -33.50 22.45 0.01
C GLN A 86 -34.34 23.54 0.71
N GLY A 87 -33.71 24.69 1.02
CA GLY A 87 -34.33 25.79 1.77
C GLY A 87 -34.39 25.64 3.30
N ASN A 88 -34.08 24.47 3.87
CA ASN A 88 -34.21 24.22 5.31
C ASN A 88 -32.94 24.49 6.14
N TYR A 89 -32.29 25.64 5.93
CA TYR A 89 -31.03 25.94 6.63
C TYR A 89 -31.18 26.05 8.15
N GLN A 90 -32.30 26.63 8.62
CA GLN A 90 -32.51 26.95 10.03
C GLN A 90 -32.55 25.72 10.93
N GLU A 91 -33.03 24.59 10.43
CA GLU A 91 -33.24 23.36 11.19
C GLU A 91 -32.05 22.39 11.10
N LEU A 92 -31.00 22.72 10.34
CA LEU A 92 -29.81 21.88 10.18
C LEU A 92 -29.11 21.59 11.52
N HIS A 93 -29.25 22.47 12.52
CA HIS A 93 -28.70 22.28 13.86
C HIS A 93 -29.29 21.09 14.63
N LYS A 94 -30.45 20.59 14.21
CA LYS A 94 -31.08 19.39 14.77
C LYS A 94 -30.44 18.10 14.23
N ILE A 95 -29.67 18.17 13.14
CA ILE A 95 -28.96 17.03 12.57
C ILE A 95 -27.66 16.81 13.35
N GLN A 96 -27.72 15.91 14.32
CA GLN A 96 -26.59 15.59 15.19
C GLN A 96 -25.97 14.25 14.82
N ARG A 97 -24.66 14.16 15.06
CA ARG A 97 -23.90 12.92 14.86
C ARG A 97 -24.39 11.88 15.86
N ARG A 98 -24.72 10.68 15.38
CA ARG A 98 -25.07 9.54 16.22
C ARG A 98 -23.85 9.17 17.08
N LYS A 99 -24.05 9.13 18.41
CA LYS A 99 -23.07 8.57 19.34
C LYS A 99 -23.10 7.04 19.17
N LYS A 100 -21.94 6.38 19.27
CA LYS A 100 -21.92 4.91 19.35
C LYS A 100 -22.72 4.51 20.59
N ALA A 101 -23.89 3.92 20.41
CA ALA A 101 -24.67 3.38 21.51
C ALA A 101 -23.90 2.19 22.09
N LYS A 102 -23.63 2.22 23.40
CA LYS A 102 -23.59 0.96 24.16
C LYS A 102 -25.02 0.43 24.12
N GLU A 103 -25.16 -0.78 23.59
CA GLU A 103 -26.31 -1.70 23.65
C GLU A 103 -27.64 -1.12 24.13
N ASN A 104 -28.62 -1.07 23.23
CA ASN A 104 -29.99 -1.53 23.47
C ASN A 104 -30.63 -1.86 22.12
N GLY A 105 -31.15 -3.08 22.02
CA GLY A 105 -31.58 -3.72 20.78
C GLY A 105 -32.82 -3.08 20.15
N GLU A 106 -32.61 -2.18 19.21
CA GLU A 106 -33.55 -1.96 18.12
C GLU A 106 -32.85 -2.30 16.79
N GLN A 107 -33.32 -3.38 16.17
CA GLN A 107 -32.94 -3.78 14.82
C GLN A 107 -33.35 -2.69 13.83
N TYR A 108 -32.42 -1.80 13.46
CA TYR A 108 -32.61 -0.88 12.35
C TYR A 108 -31.48 -1.00 11.34
N PHE A 109 -31.68 -1.95 10.42
CA PHE A 109 -31.16 -2.01 9.05
C PHE A 109 -29.80 -1.33 8.81
N ASP A 110 -28.77 -1.82 9.48
CA ASP A 110 -27.39 -1.54 9.13
C ASP A 110 -27.02 -2.45 7.96
N SER A 111 -27.38 -2.01 6.76
CA SER A 111 -26.75 -2.52 5.55
C SER A 111 -26.35 -1.34 4.68
N ILE A 112 -25.07 -0.98 4.78
CA ILE A 112 -24.32 -0.72 3.55
C ILE A 112 -24.75 -1.81 2.58
N SER A 113 -25.52 -1.44 1.54
CA SER A 113 -26.12 -2.37 0.59
C SER A 113 -25.14 -3.51 0.32
N PRO A 114 -25.49 -4.80 0.54
CA PRO A 114 -24.55 -5.90 0.46
C PRO A 114 -23.73 -5.87 -0.84
N GLN A 115 -24.31 -5.38 -1.93
CA GLN A 115 -23.62 -5.13 -3.21
C GLN A 115 -22.48 -4.10 -3.14
N LEU A 116 -22.58 -3.03 -2.35
CA LEU A 116 -21.48 -2.08 -2.16
C LEU A 116 -20.34 -2.70 -1.34
N SER A 117 -20.65 -3.51 -0.33
CA SER A 117 -19.65 -4.26 0.42
C SER A 117 -18.95 -5.31 -0.45
N ILE A 118 -19.72 -6.07 -1.24
CA ILE A 118 -19.22 -7.05 -2.21
C ILE A 118 -18.37 -6.37 -3.28
N ASN A 119 -18.78 -5.22 -3.81
CA ASN A 119 -18.01 -4.51 -4.82
C ASN A 119 -16.70 -3.94 -4.26
N ASN A 120 -16.72 -3.41 -3.04
CA ASN A 120 -15.50 -2.98 -2.36
C ASN A 120 -14.54 -4.16 -2.13
N MET A 121 -15.07 -5.31 -1.72
CA MET A 121 -14.29 -6.53 -1.51
C MET A 121 -13.75 -7.11 -2.83
N ARG A 122 -14.54 -7.07 -3.92
CA ARG A 122 -14.08 -7.44 -5.27
C ARG A 122 -12.95 -6.53 -5.75
N ASN A 123 -13.07 -5.22 -5.56
CA ASN A 123 -12.00 -4.28 -5.90
C ASN A 123 -10.73 -4.56 -5.08
N GLN A 124 -10.86 -4.85 -3.78
CA GLN A 124 -9.73 -5.26 -2.95
C GLN A 124 -9.09 -6.56 -3.44
N LEU A 125 -9.88 -7.56 -3.81
CA LEU A 125 -9.40 -8.82 -4.37
C LEU A 125 -8.66 -8.61 -5.70
N GLU A 126 -9.13 -7.72 -6.56
CA GLU A 126 -8.44 -7.37 -7.80
C GLU A 126 -7.10 -6.68 -7.56
N ILE A 127 -7.04 -5.75 -6.61
CA ILE A 127 -5.78 -5.09 -6.21
C ILE A 127 -4.79 -6.12 -5.69
N LEU A 128 -5.22 -7.01 -4.79
CA LEU A 128 -4.38 -8.09 -4.26
C LEU A 128 -3.90 -9.03 -5.36
N ARG A 129 -4.76 -9.41 -6.31
CA ARG A 129 -4.37 -10.21 -7.48
C ARG A 129 -3.31 -9.52 -8.32
N LYS A 130 -3.46 -8.22 -8.61
CA LYS A 130 -2.47 -7.43 -9.35
C LYS A 130 -1.14 -7.36 -8.59
N GLN A 131 -1.17 -7.17 -7.27
CA GLN A 131 0.03 -7.18 -6.43
C GLN A 131 0.71 -8.56 -6.45
N GLN A 132 -0.05 -9.65 -6.34
CA GLN A 132 0.48 -11.01 -6.40
C GLN A 132 1.12 -11.30 -7.77
N GLN A 133 0.48 -10.90 -8.88
CA GLN A 133 1.05 -11.04 -10.22
C GLN A 133 2.35 -10.26 -10.38
N LYS A 134 2.41 -9.01 -9.87
CA LYS A 134 3.63 -8.21 -9.90
C LYS A 134 4.75 -8.89 -9.12
N LEU A 135 4.46 -9.43 -7.93
CA LEU A 135 5.44 -10.15 -7.12
C LEU A 135 5.96 -11.41 -7.83
N LEU A 136 5.08 -12.21 -8.42
CA LEU A 136 5.47 -13.39 -9.19
C LEU A 136 6.35 -13.04 -10.40
N MET A 137 6.00 -11.96 -11.12
CA MET A 137 6.82 -11.47 -12.24
C MET A 137 8.20 -11.02 -11.75
N GLN A 138 8.27 -10.30 -10.63
CA GLN A 138 9.53 -9.89 -10.02
C GLN A 138 10.38 -11.09 -9.61
N MET A 139 9.81 -12.11 -8.96
CA MET A 139 10.54 -13.33 -8.60
C MET A 139 11.06 -14.07 -9.82
N ARG A 140 10.28 -14.13 -10.91
CA ARG A 140 10.71 -14.77 -12.16
C ARG A 140 11.89 -14.04 -12.79
N ILE A 141 11.87 -12.70 -12.82
CA ILE A 141 12.99 -11.89 -13.29
C ILE A 141 14.21 -12.10 -12.39
N GLN A 142 14.03 -12.08 -11.07
CA GLN A 142 15.11 -12.28 -10.11
C GLN A 142 15.77 -13.65 -10.27
N PHE A 143 14.98 -14.71 -10.47
CA PHE A 143 15.50 -16.05 -10.74
C PHE A 143 16.31 -16.09 -12.04
N GLN A 144 15.83 -15.47 -13.11
CA GLN A 144 16.58 -15.41 -14.38
C GLN A 144 17.91 -14.67 -14.23
N ILE A 145 17.95 -13.56 -13.49
CA ILE A 145 19.17 -12.82 -13.20
C ILE A 145 20.14 -13.69 -12.40
N GLN A 146 19.67 -14.33 -11.33
CA GLN A 146 20.49 -15.22 -10.50
C GLN A 146 21.07 -16.38 -11.31
N PHE A 147 20.25 -17.00 -12.16
CA PHE A 147 20.69 -18.08 -13.05
C PHE A 147 21.78 -17.61 -14.02
N LEU A 148 21.62 -16.44 -14.63
CA LEU A 148 22.62 -15.87 -15.54
C LEU A 148 23.93 -15.52 -14.83
N ILE A 149 23.85 -14.96 -13.61
CA ILE A 149 25.02 -14.67 -12.78
C ILE A 149 25.75 -15.97 -12.46
N ALA A 150 25.05 -17.00 -11.97
CA ALA A 150 25.64 -18.29 -11.66
C ALA A 150 26.31 -18.93 -12.88
N LYS A 151 25.65 -18.90 -14.05
CA LYS A 151 26.20 -19.39 -15.31
C LYS A 151 27.47 -18.65 -15.72
N LYS A 152 27.50 -17.32 -15.59
CA LYS A 152 28.69 -16.51 -15.89
C LYS A 152 29.83 -16.78 -14.91
N ILE A 153 29.53 -16.89 -13.62
CA ILE A 153 30.53 -17.23 -12.60
C ILE A 153 31.14 -18.59 -12.92
N ASN A 154 30.32 -19.60 -13.22
CA ASN A 154 30.83 -20.93 -13.56
C ASN A 154 31.71 -20.89 -14.81
N ALA A 155 31.31 -20.18 -15.87
CA ALA A 155 32.13 -20.04 -17.07
C ALA A 155 33.47 -19.34 -16.79
N ILE A 156 33.49 -18.33 -15.91
CA ILE A 156 34.73 -17.69 -15.46
C ILE A 156 35.57 -18.71 -14.68
N VAL A 157 34.99 -19.40 -13.70
CA VAL A 157 35.70 -20.41 -12.90
C VAL A 157 36.33 -21.48 -13.80
N ASP A 158 35.59 -21.97 -14.80
CA ASP A 158 36.07 -22.99 -15.74
C ASP A 158 37.19 -22.46 -16.64
N HIS A 159 37.04 -21.25 -17.21
CA HIS A 159 38.10 -20.60 -17.99
C HIS A 159 39.40 -20.44 -17.18
N PHE A 160 39.29 -20.07 -15.90
CA PHE A 160 40.45 -19.93 -15.04
C PHE A 160 41.03 -21.28 -14.59
N LYS A 161 40.16 -22.30 -14.42
CA LYS A 161 40.57 -23.68 -14.18
C LYS A 161 41.44 -24.24 -15.31
N GLU A 162 41.16 -23.88 -16.54
CA GLU A 162 41.84 -24.40 -17.73
C GLU A 162 43.11 -23.60 -18.09
N ASN A 163 43.12 -22.28 -17.86
CA ASN A 163 44.16 -21.40 -18.43
C ASN A 163 45.22 -20.87 -17.44
N TYR A 164 45.10 -21.10 -16.13
CA TYR A 164 46.05 -20.57 -15.14
C TYR A 164 46.50 -21.64 -14.15
N THR A 165 47.76 -21.65 -13.72
CA THR A 165 48.23 -22.48 -12.59
C THR A 165 47.83 -21.88 -11.24
N ASN A 166 47.85 -22.67 -10.16
CA ASN A 166 47.40 -22.24 -8.81
C ASN A 166 48.12 -20.99 -8.27
N GLU A 167 49.37 -20.73 -8.69
CA GLU A 167 50.14 -19.54 -8.30
C GLU A 167 49.69 -18.28 -9.04
N GLN A 168 49.49 -18.36 -10.36
CA GLN A 168 49.08 -17.22 -11.18
C GLN A 168 47.63 -16.78 -10.86
N ARG A 169 46.77 -17.71 -10.40
CA ARG A 169 45.41 -17.37 -9.95
C ARG A 169 45.42 -16.51 -8.68
N ARG A 170 46.38 -16.67 -7.77
CA ARG A 170 46.45 -15.88 -6.52
C ARG A 170 46.63 -14.41 -6.80
N GLU A 171 47.68 -14.08 -7.55
CA GLU A 171 48.05 -12.68 -7.81
C GLU A 171 46.95 -11.91 -8.55
N VAL A 172 46.24 -12.59 -9.47
CA VAL A 172 45.19 -11.97 -10.29
C VAL A 172 43.92 -11.67 -9.46
N TYR A 173 43.60 -12.49 -8.47
CA TYR A 173 42.34 -12.38 -7.70
C TYR A 173 42.48 -11.79 -6.30
N GLU A 174 43.69 -11.68 -5.76
CA GLU A 174 43.93 -11.15 -4.42
C GLU A 174 43.28 -9.77 -4.21
N LYS A 175 43.61 -8.79 -5.06
CA LYS A 175 43.12 -7.41 -4.91
C LYS A 175 41.61 -7.26 -5.16
N PRO A 176 41.01 -7.85 -6.22
CA PRO A 176 39.56 -7.77 -6.43
C PRO A 176 38.75 -8.51 -5.37
N MET A 177 39.20 -9.67 -4.88
CA MET A 177 38.49 -10.42 -3.83
C MET A 177 38.55 -9.72 -2.48
N HIS A 178 39.70 -9.13 -2.13
CA HIS A 178 39.84 -8.30 -0.94
C HIS A 178 38.90 -7.07 -0.98
N LEU A 179 38.77 -6.43 -2.14
CA LEU A 179 37.83 -5.31 -2.33
C LEU A 179 36.37 -5.77 -2.25
N LEU A 180 36.04 -6.93 -2.83
CA LEU A 180 34.71 -7.53 -2.75
C LEU A 180 34.34 -7.90 -1.31
N PHE A 181 35.28 -8.44 -0.53
CA PHE A 181 35.08 -8.70 0.90
C PHE A 181 34.87 -7.40 1.68
N HIS A 182 35.62 -6.34 1.41
CA HIS A 182 35.34 -5.02 2.00
C HIS A 182 33.98 -4.45 1.61
N LEU A 183 33.49 -4.68 0.39
CA LEU A 183 32.17 -4.22 -0.05
C LEU A 183 31.03 -5.03 0.58
N ILE A 184 31.22 -6.34 0.74
CA ILE A 184 30.25 -7.26 1.36
C ILE A 184 30.23 -7.06 2.89
N PHE A 185 31.39 -6.86 3.51
CA PHE A 185 31.54 -6.76 4.96
C PHE A 185 31.67 -5.32 5.49
N GLY A 186 31.68 -4.31 4.62
CA GLY A 186 31.91 -2.92 4.98
C GLY A 186 30.66 -2.06 4.97
N HIS A 187 29.86 -2.16 6.02
CA HIS A 187 29.27 -0.96 6.63
C HIS A 187 29.67 -0.93 8.12
N LYS A 188 30.69 -0.10 8.39
CA LYS A 188 31.35 0.22 9.67
C LYS A 188 32.29 -0.84 10.28
N PRO A 189 33.56 -0.47 10.57
CA PRO A 189 34.65 -1.39 10.93
C PRO A 189 34.61 -1.92 12.38
N GLU A 190 33.85 -1.29 13.28
CA GLU A 190 33.77 -1.68 14.70
C GLU A 190 32.97 -2.97 14.94
N TYR A 191 32.10 -3.35 14.00
CA TYR A 191 31.30 -4.56 14.08
C TYR A 191 31.99 -5.78 13.44
N ALA A 192 33.04 -5.58 12.65
CA ALA A 192 33.76 -6.66 11.97
C ALA A 192 34.39 -7.63 12.97
N SER A 193 34.97 -7.12 14.07
CA SER A 193 35.58 -7.95 15.12
C SER A 193 34.57 -8.84 15.84
N ASN A 194 33.38 -8.30 16.15
CA ASN A 194 32.30 -9.03 16.83
C ASN A 194 31.57 -10.04 15.93
N LEU A 195 31.64 -9.87 14.62
CA LEU A 195 31.00 -10.76 13.65
C LEU A 195 31.93 -11.87 13.15
N MET A 196 33.24 -11.63 13.14
CA MET A 196 34.22 -12.62 12.67
C MET A 196 34.45 -13.73 13.71
N GLU A 197 34.29 -13.46 15.00
CA GLU A 197 34.51 -14.44 16.07
C GLU A 197 33.56 -15.66 16.01
N PRO A 198 32.23 -15.49 15.83
CA PRO A 198 31.31 -16.64 15.69
C PRO A 198 31.42 -17.33 14.32
N LEU A 199 31.75 -16.57 13.26
CA LEU A 199 31.88 -17.12 11.91
C LEU A 199 33.18 -17.92 11.72
N TYR A 200 34.20 -17.66 12.56
CA TYR A 200 35.44 -18.42 12.58
C TYR A 200 35.23 -19.88 13.00
N GLU A 201 34.30 -20.13 13.91
CA GLU A 201 33.97 -21.49 14.40
C GLU A 201 33.09 -22.27 13.40
N ASP A 202 32.08 -21.62 12.80
CA ASP A 202 31.15 -22.30 11.88
C ASP A 202 31.74 -22.58 10.47
N LEU A 203 32.66 -21.74 9.98
CA LEU A 203 33.31 -21.96 8.67
C LEU A 203 34.37 -23.06 8.68
N ILE A 204 34.82 -23.51 9.85
CA ILE A 204 35.78 -24.60 10.01
C ILE A 204 35.07 -25.98 9.98
N GLY A 205 33.78 -26.03 10.31
CA GLY A 205 33.06 -27.30 10.53
C GLY A 205 32.65 -28.08 9.28
N GLN A 206 32.54 -27.45 8.10
CA GLN A 206 32.17 -28.14 6.87
C GLN A 206 33.11 -27.79 5.73
N LEU A 207 34.00 -28.74 5.45
CA LEU A 207 34.94 -28.76 4.34
C LEU A 207 34.33 -28.16 3.07
N SER A 208 34.75 -26.94 2.74
CA SER A 208 34.59 -26.43 1.40
C SER A 208 35.25 -27.42 0.44
N PRO A 209 34.61 -27.79 -0.70
CA PRO A 209 35.22 -28.66 -1.72
C PRO A 209 36.45 -28.01 -2.37
N PHE A 210 36.79 -26.78 -1.98
CA PHE A 210 38.00 -26.07 -2.39
C PHE A 210 39.11 -26.09 -1.33
N SER A 211 38.91 -26.72 -0.18
CA SER A 211 39.87 -26.77 0.95
C SER A 211 41.20 -27.45 0.60
N GLU A 212 41.23 -28.30 -0.42
CA GLU A 212 42.43 -28.98 -0.90
C GLU A 212 43.28 -28.13 -1.85
N PHE A 213 42.74 -27.01 -2.34
CA PHE A 213 43.51 -26.09 -3.17
C PHE A 213 44.27 -25.12 -2.27
N PRO A 214 45.58 -24.92 -2.49
CA PRO A 214 46.44 -24.18 -1.57
C PRO A 214 46.05 -22.69 -1.44
N CYS A 215 45.08 -22.25 -2.24
CA CYS A 215 44.66 -20.92 -2.60
C CYS A 215 43.18 -20.63 -2.24
N SER A 216 42.59 -21.49 -1.41
CA SER A 216 41.20 -21.32 -1.01
C SER A 216 41.02 -20.07 -0.13
N PRO A 217 39.85 -19.41 -0.17
CA PRO A 217 39.56 -18.26 0.69
C PRO A 217 39.78 -18.55 2.19
N ILE A 218 39.61 -19.82 2.58
CA ILE A 218 39.79 -20.32 3.95
C ILE A 218 41.28 -20.41 4.34
N GLN A 219 42.15 -20.81 3.41
CA GLN A 219 43.59 -20.85 3.67
C GLN A 219 44.26 -19.47 3.56
N PHE A 220 43.70 -18.58 2.75
CA PHE A 220 44.16 -17.19 2.65
C PHE A 220 43.91 -16.38 3.94
N ALA A 221 42.83 -16.70 4.66
CA ALA A 221 42.51 -16.08 5.95
C ALA A 221 43.46 -16.48 7.11
N LYS A 222 44.31 -17.50 6.94
CA LYS A 222 45.27 -17.96 7.97
C LYS A 222 46.64 -17.27 7.91
N LEU A 223 46.85 -16.34 6.98
CA LEU A 223 48.14 -15.68 6.73
C LEU A 223 48.19 -14.20 7.17
N PHE A 224 47.10 -13.70 7.77
CA PHE A 224 47.00 -12.41 8.44
C PHE A 224 46.39 -12.63 9.83
#